data_AF-A0A6A3FRS3-F1
#
_entry.id   AF-A0A6A3FRS3-F1
#
_cell.length_a   1.000
_cell.length_b   1.000
_cell.length_c   1.000
_cell.angle_alpha   90.00
_cell.angle_beta   90.00
_cell.angle_gamma   90.00
#
_symmetry.space_group_name_H-M   'P 1'
#
loop_
_entity.id
_entity.type
_entity.pdbx_description
1 polymer ?
#
loop_
_entity_poly.entity_id
_entity_poly.type
_entity_poly.pdbx_seq_one_letter_code
_entity_poly.pdbx_strand_id
1 'polypeptide(L)'
;MRRGLTKRYGHENKEYEEAFLRIWMTRQVHDRYWAFSWQEMALYDMSAIINYVLTTTGHSTLCYVGNSEGTMQAFAGFSVDQELARKVSYFGALAPVAYLGHITSSIF
;
A
#
# COMPACT_ATOMS: atom_id res chain seq x y z
N MET A 1 34.53 13.65 18.55
CA MET A 1 35.48 14.56 17.88
C MET A 1 34.98 14.84 16.46
N ARG A 2 34.02 15.77 16.28
CA ARG A 2 33.59 16.26 14.96
C ARG A 2 34.29 17.61 14.73
N ARG A 3 35.38 17.60 13.96
CA ARG A 3 36.08 18.81 13.53
C ARG A 3 36.03 18.88 12.01
N GLY A 4 35.43 19.96 11.53
CA GLY A 4 35.99 20.77 10.44
C GLY A 4 35.74 20.29 9.02
N LEU A 5 34.59 20.62 8.46
CA LEU A 5 34.44 20.92 7.03
C LEU A 5 33.39 22.03 6.87
N THR A 6 33.73 23.24 7.32
CA THR A 6 32.99 24.44 6.93
C THR A 6 33.95 25.52 6.47
N LYS A 7 33.70 25.97 5.24
CA LYS A 7 34.26 27.11 4.49
C LYS A 7 35.46 26.83 3.59
N ARG A 8 35.17 26.68 2.29
CA ARG A 8 35.78 27.47 1.20
C ARG A 8 34.92 27.37 -0.07
N TYR A 9 34.85 28.48 -0.80
CA TYR A 9 34.06 28.79 -2.00
C TYR A 9 32.72 29.49 -1.76
N GLY A 10 32.81 30.82 -1.65
CA GLY A 10 31.72 31.75 -1.88
C GLY A 10 31.43 31.86 -3.37
N HIS A 11 30.43 31.12 -3.81
CA HIS A 11 29.45 31.49 -4.81
C HIS A 11 28.28 30.52 -4.55
N GLU A 12 27.20 31.02 -3.94
CA GLU A 12 25.93 30.30 -3.82
C GLU A 12 25.47 30.00 -5.25
N ASN A 13 25.84 28.82 -5.73
CA ASN A 13 25.55 28.42 -7.07
C ASN A 13 24.15 27.81 -7.04
N LYS A 14 23.14 28.69 -7.15
CA LYS A 14 21.71 28.39 -7.06
C LYS A 14 21.30 27.14 -7.83
N GLU A 15 21.97 26.85 -8.95
CA GLU A 15 21.73 25.66 -9.75
C GLU A 15 21.98 24.34 -8.98
N TYR A 16 23.03 24.27 -8.15
CA TYR A 16 23.31 23.08 -7.33
C TYR A 16 22.32 22.93 -6.17
N GLU A 17 21.90 24.03 -5.56
CA GLU A 17 20.87 24.00 -4.52
C GLU A 17 19.52 23.56 -5.09
N GLU A 18 19.13 24.09 -6.25
CA GLU A 18 17.93 23.68 -6.99
C GLU A 18 18.00 22.20 -7.40
N ALA A 19 19.14 21.72 -7.92
CA ALA A 19 19.32 20.32 -8.27
C ALA A 19 19.23 19.40 -7.04
N PHE A 20 19.84 19.79 -5.91
CA PHE A 20 19.76 19.06 -4.66
C PHE A 20 18.33 19.01 -4.12
N LEU A 21 17.61 20.15 -4.11
CA LEU A 21 16.21 20.22 -3.70
C LEU A 21 15.33 19.36 -4.59
N ARG A 22 15.54 19.35 -5.91
CA ARG A 22 14.81 18.48 -6.84
C ARG A 22 15.04 17.01 -6.53
N ILE A 23 16.27 16.58 -6.31
CA ILE A 23 16.60 15.19 -5.97
C ILE A 23 15.94 14.80 -4.63
N TRP A 24 16.04 15.66 -3.63
CA TRP A 24 15.45 15.43 -2.31
C TRP A 24 13.93 15.35 -2.37
N MET A 25 13.28 16.29 -3.05
CA MET A 25 11.82 16.30 -3.21
C MET A 25 11.35 15.10 -4.01
N THR A 26 12.05 14.72 -5.09
CA THR A 26 11.71 13.53 -5.90
C THR A 26 11.82 12.26 -5.07
N ARG A 27 12.87 12.13 -4.25
CA ARG A 27 13.01 11.01 -3.32
C ARG A 27 11.86 10.99 -2.30
N GLN A 28 11.50 12.14 -1.71
CA GLN A 28 10.38 12.20 -0.77
C GLN A 28 9.04 11.83 -1.41
N VAL A 29 8.79 12.26 -2.64
CA VAL A 29 7.58 11.89 -3.39
C VAL A 29 7.58 10.38 -3.67
N HIS A 30 8.72 9.82 -4.07
CA HIS A 30 8.88 8.39 -4.31
C HIS A 30 8.65 7.57 -3.03
N ASP A 31 9.28 7.96 -1.92
CA ASP A 31 9.14 7.27 -0.64
C ASP A 31 7.69 7.34 -0.13
N ARG A 32 6.98 8.46 -0.33
CA ARG A 32 5.55 8.59 0.03
C ARG A 32 4.64 7.78 -0.87
N TYR A 33 4.95 7.68 -2.17
CA TYR A 33 4.14 6.89 -3.10
C TYR A 33 4.13 5.40 -2.72
N TRP A 34 5.28 4.88 -2.27
CA TRP A 34 5.42 3.49 -1.80
C TRP A 34 5.18 3.32 -0.30
N ALA A 35 4.73 4.36 0.42
CA ALA A 35 4.43 4.29 1.84
C ALA A 35 3.04 3.68 2.09
N PHE A 36 2.83 2.46 1.60
CA PHE A 36 1.65 1.65 1.85
C PHE A 36 2.06 0.20 2.12
N SER A 37 1.17 -0.54 2.74
CA SER A 37 1.26 -1.98 2.86
C SER A 37 -0.09 -2.63 2.58
N TRP A 38 -0.21 -3.93 2.82
CA TRP A 38 -1.46 -4.67 2.60
C TRP A 38 -2.65 -4.08 3.38
N GLN A 39 -2.41 -3.32 4.45
CA GLN A 39 -3.43 -2.63 5.24
C GLN A 39 -4.16 -1.57 4.42
N GLU A 40 -3.45 -0.69 3.72
CA GLU A 40 -4.07 0.30 2.83
C GLU A 40 -4.84 -0.39 1.70
N MET A 41 -4.32 -1.50 1.18
CA MET A 41 -5.01 -2.29 0.15
C MET A 41 -6.33 -2.87 0.70
N ALA A 42 -6.33 -3.37 1.94
CA ALA A 42 -7.53 -3.89 2.60
C ALA A 42 -8.57 -2.80 2.90
N LEU A 43 -8.13 -1.61 3.30
CA LEU A 43 -8.99 -0.51 3.73
C LEU A 43 -9.54 0.32 2.56
N TYR A 44 -8.72 0.57 1.55
CA TYR A 44 -9.04 1.50 0.46
C TYR A 44 -9.27 0.78 -0.86
N ASP A 45 -8.31 -0.05 -1.30
CA ASP A 45 -8.38 -0.67 -2.62
C ASP A 45 -9.55 -1.65 -2.72
N MET A 46 -9.77 -2.48 -1.69
CA MET A 46 -10.88 -3.44 -1.66
C MET A 46 -12.25 -2.78 -1.86
N SER A 47 -12.50 -1.67 -1.15
CA SER A 47 -13.76 -0.94 -1.29
C SER A 47 -13.88 -0.28 -2.65
N ALA A 48 -12.81 0.36 -3.14
CA ALA A 48 -12.79 0.99 -4.45
C ALA A 48 -13.06 -0.01 -5.58
N ILE A 49 -12.38 -1.16 -5.57
CA ILE A 49 -12.50 -2.21 -6.58
C ILE A 49 -13.89 -2.83 -6.57
N ILE A 50 -14.38 -3.26 -5.40
CA ILE A 50 -15.70 -3.91 -5.32
C ILE A 50 -16.80 -2.94 -5.76
N ASN A 51 -16.79 -1.70 -5.26
CA ASN A 51 -17.80 -0.71 -5.65
C ASN A 51 -17.73 -0.37 -7.14
N TYR A 52 -16.52 -0.26 -7.70
CA TYR A 52 -16.35 -0.05 -9.13
C TYR A 52 -16.98 -1.19 -9.94
N VAL A 53 -16.64 -2.45 -9.64
CA VAL A 53 -17.17 -3.62 -10.35
C VAL A 53 -18.70 -3.67 -10.25
N LEU A 54 -19.29 -3.46 -9.07
CA LEU A 54 -20.74 -3.49 -8.90
C LEU A 54 -21.43 -2.35 -9.64
N THR A 55 -20.84 -1.15 -9.62
CA THR A 55 -21.37 0.01 -10.37
C THR A 55 -21.29 -0.22 -11.87
N THR A 56 -20.17 -0.73 -12.37
CA THR A 56 -19.95 -1.00 -13.79
C THR A 56 -20.85 -2.11 -14.32
N THR A 57 -21.08 -3.15 -13.52
CA THR A 57 -21.85 -4.33 -13.95
C THR A 57 -23.34 -4.24 -13.64
N GLY A 58 -23.75 -3.38 -12.70
CA GLY A 58 -25.13 -3.27 -12.22
C GLY A 58 -25.56 -4.38 -11.25
N HIS A 59 -24.66 -5.28 -10.86
CA HIS A 59 -24.95 -6.30 -9.86
C HIS A 59 -24.94 -5.71 -8.43
N SER A 60 -25.77 -6.28 -7.54
CA SER A 60 -25.82 -5.89 -6.13
C SER A 60 -24.73 -6.55 -5.28
N THR A 61 -24.21 -7.70 -5.72
CA THR A 61 -23.15 -8.46 -5.05
C THR A 61 -22.23 -9.14 -6.04
N LEU A 62 -21.01 -9.49 -5.63
CA LEU A 62 -20.06 -10.29 -6.42
C LEU A 62 -19.45 -11.44 -5.62
N CYS A 63 -18.85 -12.41 -6.30
CA CYS A 63 -18.00 -13.41 -5.68
C CYS A 63 -16.55 -12.90 -5.64
N TYR A 64 -15.92 -12.92 -4.47
CA TYR A 64 -14.50 -12.60 -4.33
C TYR A 64 -13.69 -13.90 -4.18
N VAL A 65 -12.64 -14.06 -4.98
CA VAL A 65 -11.69 -15.17 -4.84
C VAL A 65 -10.31 -14.59 -4.63
N GLY A 66 -9.75 -14.81 -3.44
CA GLY A 66 -8.42 -14.33 -3.06
C GLY A 66 -7.42 -15.48 -2.99
N ASN A 67 -6.16 -15.20 -3.32
CA ASN A 67 -5.05 -16.14 -3.12
C ASN A 67 -3.95 -15.48 -2.27
N SER A 68 -3.39 -16.20 -1.29
CA SER A 68 -2.28 -15.72 -0.46
C SER A 68 -2.61 -14.36 0.19
N GLU A 69 -1.82 -13.30 -0.05
CA GLU A 69 -2.09 -11.94 0.46
C GLU A 69 -3.48 -11.40 0.09
N GLY A 70 -4.04 -11.75 -1.06
CA GLY A 70 -5.41 -11.34 -1.43
C GLY A 70 -6.46 -11.85 -0.43
N THR A 71 -6.20 -12.99 0.21
CA THR A 71 -7.06 -13.46 1.31
C THR A 71 -6.88 -12.62 2.58
N MET A 72 -5.65 -12.21 2.89
CA MET A 72 -5.35 -11.34 4.04
C MET A 72 -6.07 -10.00 3.91
N GLN A 73 -6.02 -9.39 2.73
CA GLN A 73 -6.72 -8.14 2.43
C GLN A 73 -8.23 -8.29 2.61
N ALA A 74 -8.81 -9.36 2.08
CA ALA A 74 -10.23 -9.66 2.24
C ALA A 74 -10.64 -9.92 3.70
N PHE A 75 -9.87 -10.72 4.45
CA PHE A 75 -10.14 -10.94 5.87
C PHE A 75 -10.11 -9.63 6.67
N ALA A 76 -9.07 -8.81 6.46
CA ALA A 76 -8.94 -7.53 7.14
C ALA A 76 -10.07 -6.57 6.75
N GLY A 77 -10.28 -6.33 5.46
CA GLY A 77 -11.30 -5.41 4.94
C GLY A 77 -12.71 -5.79 5.38
N PHE A 78 -13.10 -7.06 5.22
CA PHE A 78 -14.44 -7.53 5.59
C PHE A 78 -14.65 -7.62 7.11
N SER A 79 -13.60 -7.73 7.92
CA SER A 79 -13.73 -7.68 9.38
C SER A 79 -14.01 -6.27 9.89
N VAL A 80 -13.46 -5.25 9.23
CA VAL A 80 -13.58 -3.83 9.62
C VAL A 80 -14.82 -3.17 9.00
N ASP A 81 -15.13 -3.48 7.74
CA ASP A 81 -16.26 -2.90 6.99
C ASP A 81 -17.31 -3.98 6.64
N GLN A 82 -18.35 -4.06 7.47
CA GLN A 82 -19.46 -4.99 7.27
C GLN A 82 -20.39 -4.60 6.11
N GLU A 83 -20.42 -3.32 5.69
CA GLU A 83 -21.21 -2.91 4.52
C GLU A 83 -20.52 -3.36 3.23
N LEU A 84 -19.19 -3.33 3.19
CA LEU A 84 -18.42 -3.92 2.12
C LEU A 84 -18.58 -5.45 2.10
N ALA A 85 -18.52 -6.11 3.26
CA ALA A 85 -18.67 -7.56 3.37
C ALA A 85 -20.03 -8.05 2.80
N ARG A 86 -21.12 -7.31 3.05
CA ARG A 86 -22.45 -7.64 2.50
C ARG A 86 -22.55 -7.58 0.98
N LYS A 87 -21.64 -6.87 0.32
CA LYS A 87 -21.55 -6.81 -1.15
C LYS A 87 -20.85 -8.03 -1.75
N VAL A 88 -20.30 -8.92 -0.93
CA VAL A 88 -19.63 -10.14 -1.36
C VAL A 88 -20.51 -11.33 -1.01
N SER A 89 -21.07 -11.99 -2.04
CA SER A 89 -21.99 -13.13 -1.86
C SER A 89 -21.24 -14.43 -1.52
N TYR A 90 -20.00 -14.54 -1.94
CA TYR A 90 -19.12 -15.67 -1.67
C TYR A 90 -17.67 -15.22 -1.61
N PHE A 91 -16.94 -15.71 -0.59
CA PHE A 91 -15.50 -15.52 -0.47
C PHE A 91 -14.77 -16.87 -0.58
N GLY A 92 -14.11 -17.09 -1.72
CA GLY A 92 -13.20 -18.22 -1.92
C GLY A 92 -11.77 -17.86 -1.50
N ALA A 93 -11.29 -18.42 -0.39
CA ALA A 93 -9.94 -18.17 0.10
C ALA A 93 -8.98 -19.31 -0.30
N LEU A 94 -8.08 -19.05 -1.24
CA LEU A 94 -7.06 -19.99 -1.70
C LEU A 94 -5.72 -19.69 -1.01
N ALA A 95 -5.07 -20.71 -0.43
CA ALA A 95 -3.86 -20.55 0.38
C ALA A 95 -3.99 -19.39 1.41
N PRO A 96 -4.96 -19.46 2.33
CA PRO A 96 -5.33 -18.33 3.17
C PRO A 96 -4.21 -17.88 4.12
N VAL A 97 -4.02 -16.57 4.24
CA VAL A 97 -3.03 -15.96 5.14
C VAL A 97 -3.74 -15.01 6.10
N ALA A 98 -3.70 -15.36 7.39
CA ALA A 98 -4.17 -14.50 8.49
C ALA A 98 -3.15 -14.39 9.63
N TYR A 99 -2.31 -15.42 9.80
CA TYR A 99 -1.25 -15.48 10.80
C TYR A 99 -0.02 -16.17 10.22
N LEU A 100 1.16 -15.64 10.51
CA LEU A 100 2.43 -16.10 9.93
C LEU A 100 3.38 -16.76 10.94
N GLY A 101 3.01 -16.93 12.21
CA GLY A 101 3.98 -17.34 13.24
C GLY A 101 4.57 -18.75 13.12
N HIS A 102 4.08 -19.59 12.22
CA HIS A 102 4.63 -20.94 11.95
C HIS A 102 5.26 -21.08 10.57
N ILE A 103 5.46 -20.00 9.82
CA ILE A 103 6.18 -20.08 8.55
C ILE A 103 7.65 -20.41 8.82
N THR A 104 8.21 -21.28 8.00
CA THR A 104 9.64 -21.65 8.08
C THR A 104 10.50 -20.87 7.09
N SER A 105 9.88 -20.09 6.20
CA SER A 105 10.58 -19.25 5.25
C SER A 105 11.21 -18.06 5.98
N SER A 106 12.44 -17.70 5.60
CA SER A 106 13.16 -16.56 6.19
C SER A 106 12.92 -15.23 5.47
N ILE A 107 12.20 -15.25 4.34
CA ILE A 107 11.92 -14.05 3.53
C ILE A 107 10.50 -13.51 3.71
N PHE A 108 9.69 -14.18 4.54
CA PHE A 108 8.35 -13.81 4.92
C PHE A 108 8.27 -13.71 6.43
#